data_AF-A0A356UCG4-F1
#
_entry.id   AF-A0A356UCG4-F1
#
_cell.length_a   1.000
_cell.length_b   1.000
_cell.length_c   1.000
_cell.angle_alpha   90.00
_cell.angle_beta   90.00
_cell.angle_gamma   90.00
#
_symmetry.space_group_name_H-M   'P 1'
#
loop_
_entity.id
_entity.type
_entity.pdbx_description
1 polymer ?
#
loop_
_entity_poly.entity_id
_entity_poly.type
_entity_poly.pdbx_seq_one_letter_code
_entity_poly.pdbx_strand_id
1 'polypeptide(L)' 'MLIGIDVGGTYTDGVVFDRGEVIATTKV' A
#
# COMPACT_ATOMS: atom_id res chain seq x y z
N MET A 1 6.71 6.09 9.11
CA MET A 1 5.43 5.51 8.63
C MET A 1 4.95 6.30 7.43
N LEU A 2 4.92 5.63 6.28
CA LEU A 2 4.45 6.12 4.99
C LEU A 2 3.32 5.20 4.49
N ILE A 3 2.35 5.77 3.79
CA ILE A 3 1.27 5.00 3.16
C ILE A 3 1.40 5.20 1.65
N GLY A 4 1.51 4.09 0.92
CA GLY A 4 1.45 4.07 -0.53
C GLY A 4 0.08 3.60 -0.99
N ILE A 5 -0.46 4.28 -1.99
CA ILE A 5 -1.72 3.91 -2.64
C ILE A 5 -1.45 3.88 -4.15
N ASP A 6 -1.75 2.75 -4.78
CA ASP A 6 -1.75 2.59 -6.24
C ASP A 6 -3.20 2.38 -6.71
N VAL A 7 -3.72 3.34 -7.48
CA VAL A 7 -5.12 3.36 -7.90
C VAL A 7 -5.21 2.99 -9.37
N GLY A 8 -5.87 1.87 -9.66
CA GLY A 8 -6.23 1.43 -11.01
C GLY A 8 -7.73 1.50 -11.28
N GLY A 9 -8.13 1.29 -12.54
CA GLY A 9 -9.54 1.29 -12.95
C GLY A 9 -10.35 0.06 -12.50
N THR A 10 -9.70 -0.97 -11.95
CA THR A 10 -10.35 -2.21 -11.49
C THR A 10 -10.01 -2.53 -10.04
N TYR A 11 -8.76 -2.28 -9.64
CA TYR A 11 -8.29 -2.55 -8.29
C TYR A 11 -7.55 -1.34 -7.74
N THR A 12 -7.52 -1.24 -6.41
CA THR A 12 -6.66 -0.33 -5.67
C THR A 12 -5.80 -1.13 -4.69
N ASP A 13 -4.51 -0.87 -4.70
CA ASP A 13 -3.53 -1.49 -3.82
C ASP A 13 -3.06 -0.49 -2.76
N GLY A 14 -2.92 -0.96 -1.52
CA GLY A 14 -2.45 -0.16 -0.39
C GLY A 14 -1.26 -0.82 0.30
N VAL A 15 -0.28 -0.02 0.71
CA VAL A 15 0.89 -0.47 1.46
C VAL A 15 1.21 0.46 2.63
N VAL A 16 1.50 -0.12 3.79
CA VAL A 16 2.10 0.59 4.92
C VAL A 16 3.58 0.27 4.95
N PHE A 17 4.40 1.32 4.91
CA PHE A 17 5.86 1.21 4.92
C PHE A 17 6.43 1.94 6.13
N ASP A 18 7.33 1.28 6.86
CA ASP A 18 8.05 1.91 7.96
C ASP A 18 9.49 1.40 8.06
N ARG A 19 10.44 2.31 8.29
CA ARG A 19 11.86 2.00 8.50
C ARG A 19 12.53 1.08 7.46
N GLY A 20 12.11 1.19 6.20
CA GLY A 20 12.69 0.36 5.14
C GLY A 20 11.92 -0.95 4.88
N GLU A 21 10.86 -1.23 5.65
CA GLU A 21 10.11 -2.49 5.59
C GLU A 21 8.62 -2.28 5.28
N VAL A 22 8.03 -3.28 4.65
CA VAL A 22 6.58 -3.37 4.43
C VAL A 22 5.94 -3.99 5.67
N ILE A 23 5.05 -3.23 6.29
CA ILE A 23 4.36 -3.63 7.53
C ILE A 23 3.01 -4.29 7.22
N ALA A 24 2.29 -3.80 6.21
CA ALA A 24 0.99 -4.33 5.80
C ALA A 24 0.69 -4.02 4.33
N THR A 25 -0.09 -4.88 3.70
CA THR A 25 -0.62 -4.69 2.35
C THR A 25 -2.12 -4.97 2.31
N THR A 26 -2.81 -4.33 1.37
CA THR A 26 -4.22 -4.61 1.06
C THR A 26 -4.48 -4.41 -0.43
N LYS A 27 -5.50 -5.09 -0.95
CA LYS A 27 -5.98 -4.97 -2.33
C LYS A 27 -7.50 -5.05 -2.31
N VAL A 28 -8.15 -4.14 -3.03
CA VAL A 28 -9.62 -4.07 -3.17
C VAL A 28 -9.98 -3.89 -4.62
#